data_AF-A0A1W9VLN8-F1
#
_entry.id   AF-A0A1W9VLN8-F1
#
_cell.length_a   1.000
_cell.length_b   1.000
_cell.length_c   1.000
_cell.angle_alpha   90.00
_cell.angle_beta   90.00
_cell.angle_gamma   90.00
#
_symmetry.space_group_name_H-M   'P 1'
#
loop_
_entity.id
_entity.type
_entity.pdbx_description
1 polymer ?
#
loop_
_entity_poly.entity_id
_entity_poly.type
_entity_poly.pdbx_seq_one_letter_code
_entity_poly.pdbx_strand_id
1 'polypeptide(L)'
;MPARLRRPTFAAKLQPARLFLGANYVNLSHPGLFTETAPFILDADIQANLDDLLGKAAQSDIFAVISFRTGPGRSEFTFFWDEAGDWFSEDYLNDSMWQDQAAQDAWVEMWRYTAQRYRNNPIVAGYDLMVEPNSNEVGSDATNPLDIWDLDEFYDKYGGSLYDWNQLYPRIVAAIRTVDPDTPVLIGGMGYSAVEWLPRMKVLTDTRTVYMVHQYAPFIYTHQASDTTTCTYHGHQCDLDEDGANDLLNKAWLKNNVFSITDAFSNAHGVPVAANEFGLMRWEPGADAFMADQMDLLEARGMNNALWEWAPAWEPFQVYNDFNFRHGPDPNNHSDVSSALSATIVSYWGRNTIRPSSILIFTPVATIYLPLIFNEPAAHHRE
;
A
#
# COMPACT_ATOMS: atom_id res chain seq x y z
N MET A 1 -10.14 5.41 -34.96
CA MET A 1 -10.53 4.50 -33.86
C MET A 1 -9.28 3.78 -33.39
N PRO A 2 -8.48 4.36 -32.48
CA PRO A 2 -7.39 3.62 -31.87
C PRO A 2 -7.96 2.76 -30.74
N ALA A 3 -7.36 1.58 -30.58
CA ALA A 3 -7.72 0.56 -29.63
C ALA A 3 -7.82 1.14 -28.21
N ARG A 4 -8.88 0.74 -27.49
CA ARG A 4 -8.95 0.88 -26.03
C ARG A 4 -7.65 0.30 -25.47
N LEU A 5 -6.79 1.15 -24.95
CA LEU A 5 -5.74 0.75 -24.01
C LEU A 5 -6.49 0.00 -22.91
N ARG A 6 -6.40 -1.34 -22.95
CA ARG A 6 -6.81 -2.16 -21.81
C ARG A 6 -5.97 -1.63 -20.67
N ARG A 7 -6.66 -1.14 -19.62
CA ARG A 7 -6.07 -0.69 -18.36
C ARG A 7 -4.84 -1.53 -18.06
N PRO A 8 -3.64 -0.94 -17.80
CA PRO A 8 -2.52 -1.73 -17.33
C PRO A 8 -2.99 -2.42 -16.06
N THR A 9 -3.29 -3.71 -16.17
CA THR A 9 -3.42 -4.56 -14.99
C THR A 9 -1.99 -4.69 -14.52
N PHE A 10 -1.59 -3.83 -13.58
CA PHE A 10 -0.38 -4.02 -12.82
C PHE A 10 -0.58 -5.31 -12.03
N ALA A 11 -0.27 -6.43 -12.68
CA ALA A 11 -0.15 -7.71 -12.03
C ALA A 11 1.06 -7.58 -11.11
N ALA A 12 0.83 -7.18 -9.86
CA ALA A 12 1.75 -7.42 -8.77
C ALA A 12 2.02 -8.93 -8.77
N LYS A 13 3.11 -9.35 -9.40
CA LYS A 13 3.48 -10.76 -9.38
C LYS A 13 3.89 -11.06 -7.94
N LEU A 14 3.03 -11.77 -7.21
CA LEU A 14 3.54 -12.72 -6.24
C LEU A 14 4.40 -13.73 -7.00
N GLN A 15 5.67 -13.42 -7.15
CA GLN A 15 6.64 -14.42 -7.57
C GLN A 15 6.83 -15.39 -6.39
N PRO A 16 6.87 -16.71 -6.64
CA PRO A 16 7.24 -17.71 -5.62
C PRO A 16 8.55 -17.39 -4.90
N ALA A 17 9.40 -16.54 -5.49
CA ALA A 17 10.65 -16.03 -4.95
C ALA A 17 10.53 -15.41 -3.55
N ARG A 18 9.41 -14.77 -3.19
CA ARG A 18 9.28 -14.06 -1.89
C ARG A 18 9.24 -15.01 -0.69
N LEU A 19 8.74 -16.24 -0.87
CA LEU A 19 8.75 -17.28 0.17
C LEU A 19 10.19 -17.66 0.59
N PHE A 20 11.14 -17.62 -0.34
CA PHE A 20 12.54 -17.95 -0.09
C PHE A 20 13.31 -16.88 0.69
N LEU A 21 12.76 -15.66 0.79
CA LEU A 21 13.41 -14.53 1.45
C LEU A 21 12.96 -14.33 2.90
N GLY A 22 12.02 -15.15 3.39
CA GLY A 22 11.57 -15.13 4.79
C GLY A 22 10.32 -14.29 5.07
N ALA A 23 9.83 -13.48 4.12
CA ALA A 23 8.59 -12.73 4.30
C ALA A 23 7.42 -13.69 4.61
N ASN A 24 6.53 -13.29 5.51
CA ASN A 24 5.35 -14.07 5.90
C ASN A 24 4.02 -13.39 5.57
N TYR A 25 4.04 -12.16 5.03
CA TYR A 25 2.85 -11.50 4.50
C TYR A 25 3.19 -10.66 3.26
N VAL A 26 2.17 -10.40 2.45
CA VAL A 26 2.21 -9.45 1.32
C VAL A 26 1.07 -8.44 1.41
N ASN A 27 1.38 -7.16 1.18
CA ASN A 27 0.39 -6.12 0.96
C ASN A 27 -0.03 -6.13 -0.52
N LEU A 28 -1.26 -6.58 -0.83
CA LEU A 28 -1.79 -6.64 -2.19
C LEU A 28 -2.41 -5.31 -2.57
N SER A 29 -1.55 -4.38 -3.00
CA SER A 29 -1.96 -3.12 -3.60
C SER A 29 -2.60 -3.38 -4.97
N HIS A 30 -3.92 -3.36 -5.04
CA HIS A 30 -4.72 -3.90 -6.15
C HIS A 30 -5.82 -2.89 -6.56
N PRO A 31 -6.29 -2.93 -7.82
CA PRO A 31 -7.49 -2.17 -8.20
C PRO A 31 -8.72 -2.57 -7.37
N GLY A 32 -9.61 -1.62 -7.11
CA GLY A 32 -10.89 -1.89 -6.46
C GLY A 32 -11.75 -2.84 -7.31
N LEU A 33 -12.56 -3.67 -6.65
CA LEU A 33 -13.44 -4.62 -7.36
C LEU A 33 -14.53 -3.96 -8.17
N PHE A 34 -14.89 -2.71 -7.88
CA PHE A 34 -15.92 -1.98 -8.60
C PHE A 34 -15.29 -1.01 -9.60
N THR A 35 -15.98 -0.79 -10.73
CA THR A 35 -15.51 0.14 -11.76
C THR A 35 -15.33 1.55 -11.22
N GLU A 36 -14.29 2.24 -11.69
CA GLU A 36 -13.96 3.60 -11.26
C GLU A 36 -15.00 4.64 -11.67
N THR A 37 -15.75 4.38 -12.73
CA THR A 37 -16.82 5.25 -13.23
C THR A 37 -18.19 4.63 -12.96
N ALA A 38 -19.21 5.47 -12.89
CA ALA A 38 -20.60 5.03 -12.85
C ALA A 38 -20.88 4.04 -14.00
N PRO A 39 -21.68 2.98 -13.78
CA PRO A 39 -22.54 2.75 -12.62
C PRO A 39 -21.88 2.06 -11.41
N PHE A 40 -20.55 2.06 -11.29
CA PHE A 40 -19.81 1.50 -10.14
C PHE A 40 -20.16 0.03 -9.86
N ILE A 41 -20.03 -0.80 -10.90
CA ILE A 41 -20.40 -2.22 -10.84
C ILE A 41 -19.18 -3.10 -10.65
N LEU A 42 -19.39 -4.33 -10.17
CA LEU A 42 -18.34 -5.33 -10.08
C LEU A 42 -17.63 -5.54 -11.43
N ASP A 43 -16.32 -5.43 -11.43
CA ASP A 43 -15.43 -5.87 -12.51
C ASP A 43 -14.96 -7.30 -12.22
N ALA A 44 -15.53 -8.25 -12.96
CA ALA A 44 -15.29 -9.68 -12.74
C ALA A 44 -13.85 -10.10 -13.08
N ASP A 45 -13.18 -9.42 -14.01
CA ASP A 45 -11.80 -9.73 -14.39
C ASP A 45 -10.83 -9.28 -13.29
N ILE A 46 -11.07 -8.10 -12.71
CA ILE A 46 -10.32 -7.60 -11.54
C ILE A 46 -10.53 -8.51 -10.33
N GLN A 47 -11.76 -8.97 -10.08
CA GLN A 47 -12.00 -9.95 -9.01
C GLN A 47 -11.26 -11.27 -9.24
N ALA A 48 -11.32 -11.82 -10.45
CA ALA A 48 -10.62 -13.05 -10.78
C ALA A 48 -9.10 -12.91 -10.63
N ASN A 49 -8.55 -11.72 -10.89
CA ASN A 49 -7.14 -11.43 -10.62
C ASN A 49 -6.83 -11.46 -9.12
N LEU A 50 -7.64 -10.82 -8.28
CA LEU A 50 -7.46 -10.86 -6.82
C LEU A 50 -7.56 -12.30 -6.28
N ASP A 51 -8.51 -13.09 -6.77
CA ASP A 51 -8.64 -14.51 -6.41
C ASP A 51 -7.34 -15.28 -6.75
N ASP A 52 -6.76 -15.07 -7.93
CA ASP A 52 -5.49 -15.69 -8.34
C ASP A 52 -4.31 -15.25 -7.47
N LEU A 53 -4.22 -13.96 -7.12
CA LEU A 53 -3.19 -13.44 -6.21
C LEU A 53 -3.29 -14.04 -4.81
N LEU A 54 -4.51 -14.15 -4.26
CA LEU A 54 -4.74 -14.83 -2.98
C LEU A 54 -4.40 -16.33 -3.07
N GLY A 55 -4.69 -16.97 -4.20
CA GLY A 55 -4.27 -18.35 -4.47
C GLY A 55 -2.75 -18.51 -4.49
N LYS A 56 -2.02 -17.55 -5.06
CA LYS A 56 -0.54 -17.52 -5.03
C LYS A 56 0.01 -17.27 -3.63
N ALA A 57 -0.61 -16.40 -2.85
CA ALA A 57 -0.25 -16.18 -1.45
C ALA A 57 -0.44 -17.47 -0.62
N ALA A 58 -1.56 -18.18 -0.84
CA ALA A 58 -1.81 -19.50 -0.23
C ALA A 58 -0.73 -20.53 -0.59
N GLN A 59 -0.41 -20.67 -1.88
CA GLN A 59 0.64 -21.59 -2.37
C GLN A 59 2.03 -21.22 -1.83
N SER A 60 2.23 -19.93 -1.56
CA SER A 60 3.48 -19.41 -1.02
C SER A 60 3.49 -19.39 0.51
N ASP A 61 2.48 -19.91 1.20
CA ASP A 61 2.38 -19.90 2.67
C ASP A 61 2.72 -18.54 3.31
N ILE A 62 2.12 -17.48 2.76
CA ILE A 62 2.17 -16.12 3.30
C ILE A 62 0.76 -15.55 3.43
N PHE A 63 0.54 -14.70 4.43
CA PHE A 63 -0.70 -13.94 4.56
C PHE A 63 -0.80 -12.84 3.50
N ALA A 64 -2.00 -12.33 3.27
CA ALA A 64 -2.25 -11.19 2.40
C ALA A 64 -3.10 -10.14 3.11
N VAL A 65 -2.73 -8.87 2.97
CA VAL A 65 -3.65 -7.74 3.18
C VAL A 65 -4.22 -7.36 1.82
N ILE A 66 -5.54 -7.22 1.71
CA ILE A 66 -6.19 -6.72 0.48
C ILE A 66 -6.26 -5.21 0.60
N SER A 67 -5.73 -4.50 -0.40
CA SER A 67 -5.56 -3.05 -0.33
C SER A 67 -5.97 -2.42 -1.64
N PHE A 68 -6.94 -1.51 -1.63
CA PHE A 68 -7.44 -0.91 -2.88
C PHE A 68 -6.79 0.43 -3.17
N ARG A 69 -6.11 0.52 -4.32
CA ARG A 69 -5.57 1.79 -4.87
C ARG A 69 -6.64 2.61 -5.60
N THR A 70 -7.54 1.91 -6.31
CA THR A 70 -8.57 2.51 -7.15
C THR A 70 -9.96 2.00 -6.77
N GLY A 71 -10.99 2.60 -7.34
CA GLY A 71 -12.38 2.21 -7.12
C GLY A 71 -13.35 3.31 -7.52
N PRO A 72 -14.62 3.24 -7.11
CA PRO A 72 -15.63 4.23 -7.45
C PRO A 72 -15.17 5.68 -7.23
N GLY A 73 -15.04 6.44 -8.32
CA GLY A 73 -14.60 7.83 -8.31
C GLY A 73 -13.11 8.08 -8.03
N ARG A 74 -12.25 7.04 -8.10
CA ARG A 74 -10.79 7.15 -7.96
C ARG A 74 -10.06 6.27 -8.98
N SER A 75 -9.22 6.87 -9.83
CA SER A 75 -8.34 6.16 -10.77
C SER A 75 -6.92 5.97 -10.23
N GLU A 76 -6.15 5.07 -10.83
CA GLU A 76 -4.71 4.92 -10.55
C GLU A 76 -3.91 6.18 -10.94
N PHE A 77 -4.41 6.97 -11.89
CA PHE A 77 -3.71 8.14 -12.43
C PHE A 77 -3.67 9.33 -11.45
N THR A 78 -4.38 9.23 -10.31
CA THR A 78 -4.27 10.18 -9.19
C THR A 78 -2.82 10.35 -8.69
N PHE A 79 -1.98 9.31 -8.85
CA PHE A 79 -0.57 9.33 -8.43
C PHE A 79 0.39 9.94 -9.46
N PHE A 80 -0.10 10.22 -10.66
CA PHE A 80 0.68 10.74 -11.79
C PHE A 80 0.00 11.99 -12.36
N TRP A 81 -0.76 12.70 -11.53
CA TRP A 81 -1.68 13.74 -11.98
C TRP A 81 -0.99 14.89 -12.70
N ASP A 82 0.23 15.21 -12.28
CA ASP A 82 1.12 16.23 -12.84
C ASP A 82 1.76 15.81 -14.17
N GLU A 83 1.69 14.52 -14.52
CA GLU A 83 2.16 13.96 -15.80
C GLU A 83 1.03 13.88 -16.86
N ALA A 84 -0.18 14.33 -16.53
CA ALA A 84 -1.30 14.36 -17.46
C ALA A 84 -1.00 15.24 -18.69
N GLY A 85 -1.30 14.72 -19.88
CA GLY A 85 -1.00 15.38 -21.16
C GLY A 85 0.38 15.05 -21.73
N ASP A 86 1.26 14.38 -20.97
CA ASP A 86 2.53 13.86 -21.49
C ASP A 86 2.35 12.47 -22.13
N TRP A 87 2.29 11.42 -21.30
CA TRP A 87 2.18 10.03 -21.78
C TRP A 87 0.77 9.44 -21.65
N PHE A 88 -0.14 10.15 -20.97
CA PHE A 88 -1.55 9.79 -20.89
C PHE A 88 -2.45 11.02 -21.00
N SER A 89 -3.73 10.82 -21.32
CA SER A 89 -4.71 11.90 -21.48
C SER A 89 -5.36 12.25 -20.13
N GLU A 90 -5.66 13.52 -19.91
CA GLU A 90 -6.42 13.99 -18.72
C GLU A 90 -7.73 13.20 -18.49
N ASP A 91 -8.36 12.64 -19.53
CA ASP A 91 -9.57 11.80 -19.42
C ASP A 91 -9.38 10.51 -18.58
N TYR A 92 -8.13 10.14 -18.26
CA TYR A 92 -7.84 9.02 -17.36
C TYR A 92 -7.86 9.42 -15.88
N LEU A 93 -7.80 10.73 -15.57
CA LEU A 93 -7.93 11.23 -14.21
C LEU A 93 -9.36 11.04 -13.72
N ASN A 94 -9.49 10.66 -12.45
CA ASN A 94 -10.76 10.56 -11.77
C ASN A 94 -10.48 10.58 -10.27
N ASP A 95 -10.85 11.68 -9.63
CA ASP A 95 -10.78 11.89 -8.17
C ASP A 95 -12.14 12.34 -7.64
N SER A 96 -13.20 12.12 -8.42
CA SER A 96 -14.56 12.59 -8.16
C SER A 96 -15.11 12.12 -6.81
N MET A 97 -14.60 11.03 -6.24
CA MET A 97 -15.03 10.53 -4.92
C MET A 97 -14.87 11.53 -3.78
N TRP A 98 -14.01 12.54 -3.91
CA TRP A 98 -13.81 13.57 -2.90
C TRP A 98 -14.93 14.63 -2.88
N GLN A 99 -15.85 14.61 -3.86
CA GLN A 99 -17.04 15.47 -3.89
C GLN A 99 -18.34 14.74 -4.30
N ASP A 100 -18.26 13.50 -4.75
CA ASP A 100 -19.42 12.70 -5.18
C ASP A 100 -19.84 11.69 -4.11
N GLN A 101 -20.98 11.96 -3.48
CA GLN A 101 -21.59 11.06 -2.50
C GLN A 101 -21.91 9.67 -3.07
N ALA A 102 -22.33 9.57 -4.33
CA ALA A 102 -22.66 8.28 -4.96
C ALA A 102 -21.40 7.42 -5.17
N ALA A 103 -20.27 8.05 -5.51
CA ALA A 103 -18.99 7.36 -5.57
C ALA A 103 -18.55 6.85 -4.19
N GLN A 104 -18.68 7.67 -3.13
CA GLN A 104 -18.39 7.24 -1.77
C GLN A 104 -19.32 6.10 -1.30
N ASP A 105 -20.61 6.16 -1.61
CA ASP A 105 -21.57 5.11 -1.29
C ASP A 105 -21.20 3.79 -2.00
N ALA A 106 -20.77 3.88 -3.26
CA ALA A 106 -20.29 2.74 -4.01
C ALA A 106 -18.95 2.20 -3.48
N TRP A 107 -18.06 3.05 -2.96
CA TRP A 107 -16.82 2.60 -2.28
C TRP A 107 -17.13 1.82 -1.01
N VAL A 108 -18.11 2.28 -0.23
CA VAL A 108 -18.63 1.57 0.95
C VAL A 108 -19.20 0.21 0.55
N GLU A 109 -20.00 0.15 -0.52
CA GLU A 109 -20.58 -1.10 -1.02
C GLU A 109 -19.51 -2.05 -1.58
N MET A 110 -18.50 -1.53 -2.30
CA MET A 110 -17.37 -2.29 -2.80
C MET A 110 -16.64 -3.01 -1.65
N TRP A 111 -16.40 -2.33 -0.55
CA TRP A 111 -15.78 -2.93 0.63
C TRP A 111 -16.67 -3.93 1.35
N ARG A 112 -17.97 -3.65 1.48
CA ARG A 112 -18.93 -4.63 2.01
C ARG A 112 -18.94 -5.91 1.17
N TYR A 113 -18.97 -5.77 -0.15
CA TYR A 113 -18.91 -6.89 -1.09
C TYR A 113 -17.60 -7.68 -0.93
N THR A 114 -16.48 -6.98 -0.90
CA THR A 114 -15.14 -7.56 -0.73
C THR A 114 -15.04 -8.36 0.56
N ALA A 115 -15.44 -7.77 1.69
CA ALA A 115 -15.42 -8.44 2.98
C ALA A 115 -16.35 -9.67 3.01
N GLN A 116 -17.56 -9.55 2.47
CA GLN A 116 -18.51 -10.68 2.39
C GLN A 116 -17.94 -11.85 1.58
N ARG A 117 -17.15 -11.57 0.53
CA ARG A 117 -16.51 -12.60 -0.30
C ARG A 117 -15.33 -13.26 0.42
N TYR A 118 -14.46 -12.47 1.04
CA TYR A 118 -13.15 -12.93 1.50
C TYR A 118 -13.03 -13.21 3.01
N ARG A 119 -14.03 -12.88 3.84
CA ARG A 119 -14.01 -13.08 5.31
C ARG A 119 -13.62 -14.48 5.79
N ASN A 120 -13.87 -15.51 4.99
CA ASN A 120 -13.57 -16.91 5.33
C ASN A 120 -12.24 -17.39 4.73
N ASN A 121 -11.53 -16.55 3.99
CA ASN A 121 -10.25 -16.90 3.40
C ASN A 121 -9.16 -16.76 4.47
N PRO A 122 -8.54 -17.86 4.92
CA PRO A 122 -7.57 -17.83 6.01
C PRO A 122 -6.23 -17.16 5.65
N ILE A 123 -6.02 -16.87 4.37
CA ILE A 123 -4.85 -16.12 3.89
C ILE A 123 -5.02 -14.62 4.15
N VAL A 124 -6.25 -14.13 4.19
CA VAL A 124 -6.53 -12.70 4.35
C VAL A 124 -6.33 -12.32 5.82
N ALA A 125 -5.30 -11.50 6.06
CA ALA A 125 -4.95 -10.99 7.39
C ALA A 125 -5.53 -9.60 7.68
N GLY A 126 -6.01 -8.89 6.65
CA GLY A 126 -6.61 -7.58 6.83
C GLY A 126 -7.13 -6.94 5.55
N TYR A 127 -7.87 -5.85 5.72
CA TYR A 127 -8.40 -4.99 4.67
C TYR A 127 -7.84 -3.58 4.83
N ASP A 128 -7.06 -3.10 3.88
CA ASP A 128 -6.58 -1.71 3.83
C ASP A 128 -7.47 -0.88 2.91
N LEU A 129 -8.23 0.03 3.53
CA LEU A 129 -9.43 0.62 2.91
C LEU A 129 -9.15 1.50 1.69
N MET A 130 -7.98 2.13 1.68
CA MET A 130 -7.47 2.97 0.61
C MET A 130 -5.98 3.13 0.87
N VAL A 131 -5.15 2.78 -0.12
CA VAL A 131 -3.69 2.76 0.04
C VAL A 131 -3.15 4.15 0.40
N GLU A 132 -3.58 5.18 -0.33
CA GLU A 132 -3.04 6.54 -0.17
C GLU A 132 -4.14 7.61 -0.31
N PRO A 133 -4.91 7.89 0.75
CA PRO A 133 -5.82 9.03 0.79
C PRO A 133 -5.05 10.34 0.56
N ASN A 134 -5.40 11.10 -0.48
CA ASN A 134 -4.64 12.24 -0.96
C ASN A 134 -5.49 13.46 -1.35
N SER A 135 -6.73 13.55 -0.88
CA SER A 135 -7.58 14.71 -1.22
C SER A 135 -6.97 16.06 -0.81
N ASN A 136 -6.00 16.08 0.11
CA ASN A 136 -5.31 17.30 0.52
C ASN A 136 -4.50 17.90 -0.64
N GLU A 137 -3.97 17.05 -1.53
CA GLU A 137 -3.25 17.48 -2.72
C GLU A 137 -4.19 17.57 -3.92
N VAL A 138 -4.76 16.45 -4.38
CA VAL A 138 -5.46 16.41 -5.68
C VAL A 138 -6.89 16.97 -5.62
N GLY A 139 -7.51 17.03 -4.44
CA GLY A 139 -8.93 17.37 -4.33
C GLY A 139 -9.83 16.46 -5.16
N SER A 140 -10.98 16.95 -5.59
CA SER A 140 -11.90 16.18 -6.45
C SER A 140 -11.60 16.28 -7.96
N ASP A 141 -10.61 17.08 -8.33
CA ASP A 141 -10.22 17.39 -9.69
C ASP A 141 -8.72 17.64 -9.71
N ALA A 142 -7.98 16.60 -10.07
CA ALA A 142 -6.53 16.62 -10.13
C ALA A 142 -5.97 17.62 -11.17
N THR A 143 -6.79 18.13 -12.10
CA THR A 143 -6.36 19.20 -13.02
C THR A 143 -6.37 20.59 -12.37
N ASN A 144 -7.03 20.73 -11.21
CA ASN A 144 -7.03 21.92 -10.38
C ASN A 144 -6.85 21.50 -8.90
N PRO A 145 -5.63 21.07 -8.53
CA PRO A 145 -5.34 20.49 -7.22
C PRO A 145 -5.58 21.50 -6.09
N LEU A 146 -5.83 20.98 -4.90
CA LEU A 146 -5.90 21.75 -3.66
C LEU A 146 -4.52 22.17 -3.16
N ASP A 147 -3.54 21.26 -3.25
CA ASP A 147 -2.15 21.45 -2.80
C ASP A 147 -2.03 22.03 -1.37
N ILE A 148 -2.76 21.44 -0.42
CA ILE A 148 -2.76 21.86 0.99
C ILE A 148 -2.03 20.81 1.83
N TRP A 149 -0.83 21.17 2.30
CA TRP A 149 0.01 20.31 3.13
C TRP A 149 0.02 20.70 4.61
N ASP A 150 -0.44 21.91 4.94
CA ASP A 150 -0.69 22.28 6.33
C ASP A 150 -1.97 21.58 6.83
N LEU A 151 -1.81 20.79 7.89
CA LEU A 151 -2.88 19.98 8.45
C LEU A 151 -4.02 20.85 8.98
N ASP A 152 -3.71 21.95 9.67
CA ASP A 152 -4.76 22.83 10.23
C ASP A 152 -5.54 23.52 9.13
N GLU A 153 -4.86 24.03 8.10
CA GLU A 153 -5.49 24.65 6.93
C GLU A 153 -6.47 23.68 6.25
N PHE A 154 -6.04 22.43 6.01
CA PHE A 154 -6.90 21.43 5.36
C PHE A 154 -8.17 21.17 6.18
N TYR A 155 -8.03 20.91 7.48
CA TYR A 155 -9.18 20.57 8.32
C TYR A 155 -10.08 21.76 8.65
N ASP A 156 -9.55 22.98 8.74
CA ASP A 156 -10.35 24.20 8.91
C ASP A 156 -11.25 24.45 7.68
N LYS A 157 -10.75 24.14 6.48
CA LYS A 157 -11.47 24.37 5.23
C LYS A 157 -12.40 23.22 4.84
N TYR A 158 -11.96 21.98 5.05
CA TYR A 158 -12.61 20.78 4.51
C TYR A 158 -13.07 19.77 5.57
N GLY A 159 -12.76 19.99 6.85
CA GLY A 159 -13.20 19.11 7.93
C GLY A 159 -14.71 18.91 7.94
N GLY A 160 -15.16 17.66 8.03
CA GLY A 160 -16.58 17.32 7.98
C GLY A 160 -17.22 17.32 6.57
N SER A 161 -16.46 17.63 5.52
CA SER A 161 -16.93 17.53 4.13
C SER A 161 -16.61 16.17 3.51
N LEU A 162 -16.94 15.97 2.23
CA LEU A 162 -16.59 14.75 1.49
C LEU A 162 -15.08 14.61 1.20
N TYR A 163 -14.33 15.71 1.23
CA TYR A 163 -12.86 15.70 1.13
C TYR A 163 -12.21 15.09 2.38
N ASP A 164 -12.86 15.25 3.54
CA ASP A 164 -12.33 14.74 4.79
C ASP A 164 -12.51 13.21 4.88
N TRP A 165 -11.40 12.49 4.71
CA TRP A 165 -11.35 11.03 4.84
C TRP A 165 -11.96 10.52 6.17
N ASN A 166 -11.91 11.31 7.26
CA ASN A 166 -12.55 10.99 8.54
C ASN A 166 -14.09 10.85 8.47
N GLN A 167 -14.72 11.26 7.37
CA GLN A 167 -16.15 11.05 7.13
C GLN A 167 -16.45 9.70 6.45
N LEU A 168 -15.51 9.18 5.66
CA LEU A 168 -15.75 8.02 4.80
C LEU A 168 -15.35 6.69 5.45
N TYR A 169 -14.13 6.54 5.94
CA TYR A 169 -13.70 5.24 6.50
C TYR A 169 -14.56 4.72 7.67
N PRO A 170 -15.18 5.52 8.55
CA PRO A 170 -16.07 4.98 9.57
C PRO A 170 -17.29 4.28 8.96
N ARG A 171 -17.78 4.79 7.82
CA ARG A 171 -18.91 4.21 7.07
C ARG A 171 -18.50 2.90 6.41
N ILE A 172 -17.28 2.85 5.86
CA ILE A 172 -16.71 1.63 5.27
C ILE A 172 -16.56 0.54 6.34
N VAL A 173 -15.95 0.86 7.49
CA VAL A 173 -15.80 -0.07 8.61
C VAL A 173 -17.16 -0.59 9.08
N ALA A 174 -18.13 0.29 9.27
CA ALA A 174 -19.48 -0.11 9.67
C ALA A 174 -20.11 -1.08 8.67
N ALA A 175 -19.96 -0.84 7.35
CA ALA A 175 -20.47 -1.72 6.31
C ALA A 175 -19.76 -3.08 6.29
N ILE A 176 -18.42 -3.11 6.40
CA ILE A 176 -17.64 -4.34 6.54
C ILE A 176 -18.15 -5.16 7.73
N ARG A 177 -18.34 -4.53 8.90
CA ARG A 177 -18.77 -5.22 10.12
C ARG A 177 -20.19 -5.82 10.04
N THR A 178 -21.02 -5.41 9.07
CA THR A 178 -22.31 -6.09 8.82
C THR A 178 -22.15 -7.51 8.25
N VAL A 179 -20.99 -7.81 7.66
CA VAL A 179 -20.71 -9.08 6.99
C VAL A 179 -19.44 -9.77 7.53
N ASP A 180 -18.50 -9.05 8.11
CA ASP A 180 -17.23 -9.59 8.60
C ASP A 180 -16.87 -8.94 9.95
N PRO A 181 -17.21 -9.59 11.08
CA PRO A 181 -16.93 -9.05 12.41
C PRO A 181 -15.47 -9.20 12.86
N ASP A 182 -14.65 -9.97 12.15
CA ASP A 182 -13.39 -10.49 12.70
C ASP A 182 -12.14 -9.99 11.99
N THR A 183 -12.18 -9.82 10.66
CA THR A 183 -10.98 -9.44 9.89
C THR A 183 -10.51 -8.03 10.27
N PRO A 184 -9.22 -7.84 10.61
CA PRO A 184 -8.66 -6.52 10.87
C PRO A 184 -8.88 -5.55 9.71
N VAL A 185 -9.16 -4.28 10.04
CA VAL A 185 -9.27 -3.20 9.04
C VAL A 185 -8.14 -2.21 9.28
N LEU A 186 -7.33 -2.00 8.25
CA LEU A 186 -6.22 -1.07 8.20
C LEU A 186 -6.69 0.26 7.62
N ILE A 187 -6.32 1.37 8.27
CA ILE A 187 -6.74 2.72 7.86
C ILE A 187 -5.54 3.66 7.91
N GLY A 188 -5.13 4.12 6.72
CA GLY A 188 -4.14 5.18 6.55
C GLY A 188 -4.74 6.58 6.63
N GLY A 189 -3.89 7.57 6.86
CA GLY A 189 -4.25 8.99 6.91
C GLY A 189 -4.30 9.68 5.55
N MET A 190 -4.72 10.95 5.57
CA MET A 190 -4.50 11.88 4.45
C MET A 190 -3.00 12.07 4.19
N GLY A 191 -2.63 12.79 3.12
CA GLY A 191 -1.22 12.96 2.76
C GLY A 191 -0.54 11.63 2.44
N TYR A 192 -1.21 10.76 1.67
CA TYR A 192 -0.64 9.47 1.25
C TYR A 192 -0.27 8.55 2.42
N SER A 193 -1.06 8.60 3.50
CA SER A 193 -0.78 7.88 4.73
C SER A 193 0.54 8.26 5.41
N ALA A 194 1.11 9.43 5.11
CA ALA A 194 2.36 9.87 5.72
C ALA A 194 2.22 10.02 7.24
N VAL A 195 3.33 9.78 7.95
CA VAL A 195 3.36 9.61 9.41
C VAL A 195 2.81 10.85 10.14
N GLU A 196 3.11 12.04 9.63
CA GLU A 196 2.71 13.34 10.15
C GLU A 196 1.19 13.57 10.13
N TRP A 197 0.44 12.88 9.27
CA TRP A 197 -1.02 12.98 9.18
C TRP A 197 -1.75 12.06 10.17
N LEU A 198 -1.07 11.06 10.74
CA LEU A 198 -1.63 10.12 11.69
C LEU A 198 -2.36 10.79 12.88
N PRO A 199 -1.84 11.86 13.51
CA PRO A 199 -2.52 12.54 14.64
C PRO A 199 -3.90 13.12 14.31
N ARG A 200 -4.23 13.31 13.04
CA ARG A 200 -5.53 13.86 12.60
C ARG A 200 -6.59 12.79 12.34
N MET A 201 -6.22 11.52 12.46
CA MET A 201 -7.15 10.42 12.29
C MET A 201 -8.15 10.36 13.44
N LYS A 202 -9.44 10.32 13.10
CA LYS A 202 -10.51 10.01 14.05
C LYS A 202 -10.43 8.54 14.50
N VAL A 203 -10.20 8.35 15.79
CA VAL A 203 -10.15 7.02 16.38
C VAL A 203 -11.54 6.37 16.45
N LEU A 204 -11.67 5.14 15.95
CA LEU A 204 -12.91 4.36 15.95
C LEU A 204 -13.06 3.53 17.22
N THR A 205 -14.29 3.15 17.54
CA THR A 205 -14.59 2.19 18.63
C THR A 205 -14.47 0.73 18.19
N ASP A 206 -14.20 0.46 16.91
CA ASP A 206 -14.00 -0.88 16.39
C ASP A 206 -12.68 -1.46 16.91
N THR A 207 -12.75 -2.57 17.64
CA THR A 207 -11.59 -3.16 18.34
C THR A 207 -10.65 -3.95 17.41
N ARG A 208 -11.00 -4.04 16.12
CA ARG A 208 -10.23 -4.72 15.07
C ARG A 208 -9.66 -3.72 14.06
N THR A 209 -9.67 -2.43 14.38
CA THR A 209 -9.05 -1.38 13.56
C THR A 209 -7.57 -1.28 13.89
N VAL A 210 -6.74 -1.23 12.84
CA VAL A 210 -5.30 -0.96 12.90
C VAL A 210 -5.05 0.32 12.13
N TYR A 211 -4.46 1.33 12.77
CA TYR A 211 -4.05 2.52 12.04
C TYR A 211 -2.75 2.24 11.32
N MET A 212 -2.55 2.79 10.12
CA MET A 212 -1.32 2.54 9.38
C MET A 212 -0.70 3.81 8.82
N VAL A 213 0.59 3.72 8.55
CA VAL A 213 1.38 4.79 7.94
C VAL A 213 2.19 4.24 6.76
N HIS A 214 2.52 5.13 5.82
CA HIS A 214 3.55 4.95 4.82
C HIS A 214 4.80 5.70 5.29
N GLN A 215 5.91 4.99 5.47
CA GLN A 215 7.11 5.54 6.08
C GLN A 215 8.28 5.64 5.09
N TYR A 216 8.40 6.81 4.49
CA TYR A 216 9.50 7.19 3.59
C TYR A 216 10.33 8.36 4.12
N ALA A 217 9.98 8.91 5.29
CA ALA A 217 10.70 10.05 5.83
C ALA A 217 12.13 9.68 6.28
N PRO A 218 13.12 10.57 6.05
CA PRO A 218 12.99 11.81 5.30
C PRO A 218 13.09 11.58 3.79
N PHE A 219 12.16 12.15 3.01
CA PHE A 219 12.10 11.99 1.55
C PHE A 219 13.38 12.48 0.86
N ILE A 220 13.98 13.57 1.36
CA ILE A 220 15.25 14.12 0.85
C ILE A 220 16.42 13.12 0.91
N TYR A 221 16.33 12.08 1.74
CA TYR A 221 17.29 10.98 1.76
C TYR A 221 16.79 9.76 0.99
N THR A 222 15.53 9.33 1.18
CA THR A 222 15.06 8.03 0.66
C THR A 222 14.78 8.02 -0.85
N HIS A 223 14.66 9.19 -1.47
CA HIS A 223 14.26 9.37 -2.88
C HIS A 223 15.30 10.15 -3.70
N GLN A 224 16.59 10.09 -3.36
CA GLN A 224 17.59 10.81 -4.13
C GLN A 224 17.85 10.10 -5.46
N ALA A 225 17.92 10.86 -6.55
CA ALA A 225 18.34 10.29 -7.82
C ALA A 225 19.81 9.81 -7.70
N SER A 226 20.12 8.70 -8.39
CA SER A 226 21.43 8.04 -8.26
C SER A 226 22.64 8.91 -8.63
N ASP A 227 22.44 9.99 -9.39
CA ASP A 227 23.46 10.94 -9.82
C ASP A 227 23.49 12.24 -8.99
N THR A 228 22.57 12.42 -8.04
CA THR A 228 22.44 13.62 -7.21
C THR A 228 22.39 13.34 -5.70
N THR A 229 22.83 12.14 -5.27
CA THR A 229 22.89 11.79 -3.84
C THR A 229 23.82 12.74 -3.07
N THR A 230 23.26 13.47 -2.11
CA THR A 230 23.98 14.43 -1.24
C THR A 230 23.81 14.11 0.24
N CYS A 231 22.62 13.67 0.64
CA CYS A 231 22.31 13.23 1.99
C CYS A 231 22.73 11.78 2.18
N THR A 232 23.27 11.46 3.36
CA THR A 232 23.79 10.12 3.63
C THR A 232 23.46 9.69 5.06
N TYR A 233 23.17 8.40 5.25
CA TYR A 233 22.99 7.86 6.59
C TYR A 233 24.31 7.83 7.36
N HIS A 234 24.36 8.41 8.57
CA HIS A 234 25.56 8.58 9.41
C HIS A 234 26.69 9.44 8.82
N GLY A 235 26.44 10.23 7.77
CA GLY A 235 27.46 11.03 7.10
C GLY A 235 27.10 12.52 6.97
N HIS A 236 27.00 12.99 5.72
CA HIS A 236 26.65 14.37 5.41
C HIS A 236 25.30 14.75 6.02
N GLN A 237 25.27 15.91 6.68
CA GLN A 237 24.08 16.45 7.32
C GLN A 237 23.29 17.27 6.30
N CYS A 238 21.98 17.05 6.27
CA CYS A 238 21.04 17.75 5.40
C CYS A 238 19.94 18.36 6.25
N ASP A 239 19.26 19.37 5.74
CA ASP A 239 18.00 19.83 6.30
C ASP A 239 16.92 18.79 6.01
N LEU A 240 16.59 17.95 7.01
CA LEU A 240 15.78 16.74 6.83
C LEU A 240 14.28 17.00 7.05
N ASP A 241 13.92 18.10 7.71
CA ASP A 241 12.56 18.51 8.05
C ASP A 241 12.20 19.91 7.52
N GLU A 242 13.07 20.49 6.69
CA GLU A 242 12.90 21.77 6.00
C GLU A 242 12.78 22.98 6.96
N ASP A 243 13.39 22.89 8.14
CA ASP A 243 13.40 23.95 9.15
C ASP A 243 14.54 24.98 8.93
N GLY A 244 15.41 24.73 7.95
CA GLY A 244 16.57 25.55 7.60
C GLY A 244 17.86 25.15 8.32
N ALA A 245 17.86 24.09 9.14
CA ALA A 245 19.02 23.60 9.87
C ALA A 245 19.42 22.19 9.43
N ASN A 246 20.74 21.95 9.34
CA ASN A 246 21.24 20.63 8.97
C ASN A 246 21.17 19.64 10.14
N ASP A 247 20.58 18.48 9.87
CA ASP A 247 20.43 17.34 10.75
C ASP A 247 21.38 16.19 10.41
N LEU A 248 21.76 15.44 11.45
CA LEU A 248 22.42 14.16 11.29
C LEU A 248 21.39 13.02 11.20
N LEU A 249 21.19 12.49 9.99
CA LEU A 249 20.35 11.31 9.81
C LEU A 249 20.99 10.07 10.46
N ASN A 250 20.30 9.54 11.47
CA ASN A 250 20.66 8.33 12.22
C ASN A 250 19.41 7.75 12.90
N LYS A 251 19.57 6.65 13.64
CA LYS A 251 18.48 6.00 14.39
C LYS A 251 17.76 6.91 15.37
N ALA A 252 18.50 7.81 16.03
CA ALA A 252 17.92 8.73 17.00
C ALA A 252 17.03 9.76 16.30
N TRP A 253 17.44 10.26 15.14
CA TRP A 253 16.60 11.13 14.30
C TRP A 253 15.30 10.41 13.89
N LEU A 254 15.39 9.19 13.35
CA LEU A 254 14.21 8.39 13.01
C LEU A 254 13.28 8.18 14.21
N LYS A 255 13.85 7.83 15.36
CA LYS A 255 13.07 7.64 16.59
C LYS A 255 12.36 8.92 17.04
N ASN A 256 13.06 10.05 17.02
CA ASN A 256 12.57 11.29 17.63
C ASN A 256 11.64 12.08 16.71
N ASN A 257 11.85 12.02 15.39
CA ASN A 257 11.15 12.87 14.43
C ASN A 257 10.07 12.11 13.63
N VAL A 258 10.23 10.79 13.45
CA VAL A 258 9.24 9.97 12.75
C VAL A 258 8.45 9.14 13.75
N PHE A 259 9.10 8.19 14.42
CA PHE A 259 8.37 7.18 15.18
C PHE A 259 7.78 7.70 16.49
N SER A 260 8.25 8.83 17.01
CA SER A 260 7.65 9.51 18.17
C SER A 260 6.18 9.88 17.92
N ILE A 261 5.80 10.15 16.67
CA ILE A 261 4.42 10.45 16.27
C ILE A 261 3.56 9.20 16.40
N THR A 262 4.03 8.06 15.89
CA THR A 262 3.34 6.77 16.03
C THR A 262 3.23 6.33 17.49
N ASP A 263 4.28 6.56 18.29
CA ASP A 263 4.30 6.27 19.72
C ASP A 263 3.27 7.13 20.45
N ALA A 264 3.24 8.44 20.19
CA ALA A 264 2.29 9.37 20.81
C ALA A 264 0.85 8.97 20.48
N PHE A 265 0.56 8.66 19.22
CA PHE A 265 -0.78 8.24 18.78
C PHE A 265 -1.21 6.93 19.45
N SER A 266 -0.36 5.90 19.40
CA SER A 266 -0.67 4.61 20.01
C SER A 266 -0.86 4.73 21.53
N ASN A 267 -0.01 5.49 22.22
CA ASN A 267 -0.13 5.72 23.66
C ASN A 267 -1.38 6.51 24.05
N ALA A 268 -1.75 7.52 23.25
CA ALA A 268 -2.92 8.36 23.54
C ALA A 268 -4.24 7.59 23.37
N HIS A 269 -4.28 6.63 22.45
CA HIS A 269 -5.52 5.98 22.02
C HIS A 269 -5.62 4.49 22.35
N GLY A 270 -4.51 3.83 22.73
CA GLY A 270 -4.48 2.40 23.02
C GLY A 270 -4.75 1.52 21.79
N VAL A 271 -4.37 1.98 20.60
CA VAL A 271 -4.61 1.31 19.32
C VAL A 271 -3.30 0.87 18.66
N PRO A 272 -3.29 -0.25 17.91
CA PRO A 272 -2.11 -0.66 17.17
C PRO A 272 -1.88 0.26 15.97
N VAL A 273 -0.60 0.47 15.64
CA VAL A 273 -0.14 1.14 14.42
C VAL A 273 0.68 0.14 13.59
N ALA A 274 0.56 0.18 12.27
CA ALA A 274 1.36 -0.61 11.32
C ALA A 274 2.05 0.30 10.30
N ALA A 275 3.10 -0.18 9.66
CA ALA A 275 3.72 0.47 8.51
C ALA A 275 3.41 -0.34 7.23
N ASN A 276 2.31 -0.02 6.54
CA ASN A 276 1.85 -0.84 5.42
C ASN A 276 2.65 -0.61 4.12
N GLU A 277 3.51 0.41 4.13
CA GLU A 277 4.46 0.71 3.09
C GLU A 277 5.69 1.44 3.69
N PHE A 278 6.89 1.07 3.28
CA PHE A 278 8.13 1.80 3.60
C PHE A 278 9.24 1.40 2.63
N GLY A 279 10.26 2.23 2.49
CA GLY A 279 11.41 1.89 1.66
C GLY A 279 12.37 3.04 1.45
N LEU A 280 13.32 2.81 0.55
CA LEU A 280 14.24 3.79 -0.01
C LEU A 280 14.75 3.29 -1.36
N MET A 281 15.23 4.21 -2.19
CA MET A 281 15.90 3.86 -3.43
C MET A 281 17.16 3.02 -3.15
N ARG A 282 17.41 2.00 -3.97
CA ARG A 282 18.40 0.93 -3.69
C ARG A 282 19.86 1.38 -3.67
N TRP A 283 20.16 2.58 -4.15
CA TRP A 283 21.50 3.17 -4.24
C TRP A 283 21.82 4.16 -3.12
N GLU A 284 20.87 4.45 -2.22
CA GLU A 284 21.09 5.49 -1.21
C GLU A 284 22.34 5.21 -0.35
N PRO A 285 23.22 6.21 -0.11
CA PRO A 285 24.41 6.01 0.72
C PRO A 285 24.04 5.60 2.15
N GLY A 286 24.48 4.41 2.56
CA GLY A 286 24.15 3.83 3.87
C GLY A 286 22.76 3.18 3.94
N ALA A 287 22.15 2.84 2.81
CA ALA A 287 20.81 2.26 2.74
C ALA A 287 20.61 1.02 3.62
N ASP A 288 21.62 0.16 3.71
CA ASP A 288 21.58 -1.06 4.53
C ASP A 288 21.54 -0.75 6.03
N ALA A 289 22.28 0.25 6.49
CA ALA A 289 22.27 0.69 7.88
C ALA A 289 20.98 1.45 8.23
N PHE A 290 20.49 2.31 7.34
CA PHE A 290 19.18 2.95 7.48
C PHE A 290 18.07 1.91 7.59
N MET A 291 18.04 0.96 6.66
CA MET A 291 17.06 -0.13 6.64
C MET A 291 17.11 -0.97 7.92
N ALA A 292 18.32 -1.29 8.41
CA ALA A 292 18.48 -2.03 9.65
C ALA A 292 17.90 -1.29 10.85
N ASP A 293 18.14 0.02 10.97
CA ASP A 293 17.64 0.83 12.08
C ASP A 293 16.13 1.10 11.98
N GLN A 294 15.61 1.33 10.78
CA GLN A 294 14.17 1.50 10.55
C GLN A 294 13.41 0.20 10.88
N MET A 295 13.85 -0.94 10.37
CA MET A 295 13.20 -2.23 10.69
C MET A 295 13.34 -2.57 12.19
N ASP A 296 14.48 -2.28 12.83
CA ASP A 296 14.62 -2.46 14.28
C ASP A 296 13.61 -1.61 15.07
N LEU A 297 13.38 -0.36 14.66
CA LEU A 297 12.42 0.54 15.29
C LEU A 297 10.97 0.07 15.10
N LEU A 298 10.63 -0.48 13.94
CA LEU A 298 9.32 -1.10 13.67
C LEU A 298 9.10 -2.35 14.53
N GLU A 299 10.07 -3.26 14.55
CA GLU A 299 10.01 -4.51 15.34
C GLU A 299 9.95 -4.23 16.85
N ALA A 300 10.72 -3.25 17.35
CA ALA A 300 10.70 -2.87 18.76
C ALA A 300 9.33 -2.35 19.24
N ARG A 301 8.47 -1.90 18.31
CA ARG A 301 7.10 -1.46 18.56
C ARG A 301 6.05 -2.53 18.30
N GLY A 302 6.46 -3.70 17.79
CA GLY A 302 5.53 -4.74 17.35
C GLY A 302 4.69 -4.32 16.15
N MET A 303 5.16 -3.36 15.35
CA MET A 303 4.45 -2.88 14.17
C MET A 303 4.57 -3.90 13.03
N ASN A 304 3.44 -4.36 12.52
CA ASN A 304 3.42 -5.07 11.23
C ASN A 304 3.99 -4.13 10.16
N ASN A 305 4.80 -4.67 9.23
CA ASN A 305 5.50 -3.85 8.26
C ASN A 305 5.60 -4.50 6.86
N ALA A 306 5.34 -3.74 5.79
CA ALA A 306 5.60 -4.15 4.41
C ALA A 306 6.56 -3.19 3.70
N LEU A 307 7.66 -3.76 3.20
CA LEU A 307 8.59 -3.07 2.33
C LEU A 307 7.95 -2.89 0.94
N TRP A 308 8.02 -1.69 0.40
CA TRP A 308 7.67 -1.40 -0.99
C TRP A 308 8.71 -2.01 -1.93
N GLU A 309 8.24 -2.79 -2.91
CA GLU A 309 9.08 -3.35 -3.98
C GLU A 309 8.43 -3.03 -5.32
N TRP A 310 9.10 -2.17 -6.09
CA TRP A 310 8.70 -1.89 -7.47
C TRP A 310 9.46 -2.79 -8.45
N ALA A 311 8.83 -3.90 -8.84
CA ALA A 311 9.39 -4.89 -9.76
C ALA A 311 8.49 -5.09 -11.00
N PRO A 312 8.38 -4.08 -11.88
CA PRO A 312 7.49 -4.14 -13.04
C PRO A 312 7.90 -5.28 -13.98
N ALA A 313 6.92 -6.07 -14.42
CA ALA A 313 7.16 -7.19 -15.33
C ALA A 313 7.02 -6.81 -16.81
N TRP A 314 6.37 -5.68 -17.10
CA TRP A 314 6.20 -5.19 -18.46
C TRP A 314 7.50 -4.57 -18.94
N GLU A 315 8.09 -5.13 -20.01
CA GLU A 315 9.42 -4.78 -20.52
C GLU A 315 9.68 -3.27 -20.59
N PRO A 316 8.80 -2.41 -21.13
CA PRO A 316 9.06 -0.98 -21.23
C PRO A 316 9.24 -0.27 -19.89
N PHE A 317 8.72 -0.84 -18.80
CA PHE A 317 8.82 -0.28 -17.45
C PHE A 317 9.87 -0.98 -16.58
N GLN A 318 10.53 -2.04 -17.04
CA GLN A 318 11.58 -2.73 -16.27
C GLN A 318 12.78 -1.83 -15.93
N VAL A 319 12.96 -0.74 -16.68
CA VAL A 319 13.99 0.28 -16.43
C VAL A 319 13.74 1.07 -15.14
N TYR A 320 12.48 1.21 -14.72
CA TYR A 320 12.11 1.82 -13.45
C TYR A 320 12.15 0.74 -12.36
N ASN A 321 13.20 0.72 -11.56
CA ASN A 321 13.46 -0.35 -10.58
C ASN A 321 14.16 0.20 -9.31
N ASP A 322 13.89 1.46 -9.02
CA ASP A 322 14.58 2.27 -8.02
C ASP A 322 14.36 1.66 -6.62
N PHE A 323 13.16 1.16 -6.37
CA PHE A 323 12.77 0.43 -5.15
C PHE A 323 12.90 -1.10 -5.27
N ASN A 324 13.58 -1.62 -6.30
CA ASN A 324 13.87 -3.04 -6.40
C ASN A 324 15.20 -3.38 -5.71
N PHE A 325 15.16 -3.61 -4.40
CA PHE A 325 16.33 -3.91 -3.59
C PHE A 325 17.15 -5.12 -4.07
N ARG A 326 16.56 -6.01 -4.88
CA ARG A 326 17.22 -7.20 -5.44
C ARG A 326 18.24 -6.87 -6.52
N HIS A 327 18.14 -5.70 -7.14
CA HIS A 327 19.06 -5.24 -8.18
C HIS A 327 20.33 -4.59 -7.61
N GLY A 328 20.52 -4.60 -6.28
CA GLY A 328 21.71 -4.03 -5.63
C GLY A 328 21.80 -2.51 -5.75
N PRO A 329 22.95 -1.89 -5.45
CA PRO A 329 23.07 -0.42 -5.46
C PRO A 329 23.51 0.18 -6.80
N ASP A 330 23.93 -0.61 -7.80
CA ASP A 330 24.31 -0.06 -9.11
C ASP A 330 23.05 0.28 -9.93
N PRO A 331 22.74 1.56 -10.19
CA PRO A 331 21.52 1.97 -10.90
C PRO A 331 21.41 1.35 -12.31
N ASN A 332 22.53 0.96 -12.93
CA ASN A 332 22.55 0.34 -14.26
C ASN A 332 22.35 -1.18 -14.24
N ASN A 333 22.33 -1.80 -13.06
CA ASN A 333 22.09 -3.22 -12.93
C ASN A 333 20.59 -3.52 -12.89
N HIS A 334 20.12 -4.37 -13.81
CA HIS A 334 18.71 -4.75 -13.98
C HIS A 334 18.48 -6.24 -13.76
N SER A 335 19.29 -6.85 -12.88
CA SER A 335 19.22 -8.28 -12.58
C SER A 335 19.51 -8.53 -11.11
N ASP A 336 19.00 -9.64 -10.58
CA ASP A 336 19.24 -10.01 -9.18
C ASP A 336 20.74 -10.08 -8.87
N VAL A 337 21.16 -9.37 -7.83
CA VAL A 337 22.53 -9.37 -7.31
C VAL A 337 22.50 -9.28 -5.78
N SER A 338 23.44 -9.97 -5.12
CA SER A 338 23.60 -9.84 -3.68
C SER A 338 24.06 -8.43 -3.31
N SER A 339 23.49 -7.85 -2.26
CA SER A 339 23.83 -6.53 -1.75
C SER A 339 23.73 -6.48 -0.23
N ALA A 340 24.35 -5.49 0.41
CA ALA A 340 24.20 -5.27 1.85
C ALA A 340 22.73 -4.98 2.21
N LEU A 341 22.05 -4.16 1.41
CA LEU A 341 20.64 -3.83 1.60
C LEU A 341 19.73 -5.08 1.54
N SER A 342 19.88 -5.92 0.51
CA SER A 342 19.11 -7.16 0.39
C SER A 342 19.39 -8.13 1.54
N ALA A 343 20.65 -8.25 1.97
CA ALA A 343 21.01 -9.07 3.12
C ALA A 343 20.37 -8.58 4.42
N THR A 344 20.34 -7.26 4.65
CA THR A 344 19.63 -6.66 5.80
C THR A 344 18.15 -7.01 5.76
N ILE A 345 17.45 -6.72 4.67
CA ILE A 345 15.99 -6.98 4.53
C ILE A 345 15.68 -8.46 4.81
N VAL A 346 16.42 -9.37 4.16
CA VAL A 346 16.23 -10.83 4.31
C VAL A 346 16.52 -11.28 5.75
N SER A 347 17.47 -10.64 6.45
CA SER A 347 17.77 -10.98 7.85
C SER A 347 16.62 -10.65 8.80
N TYR A 348 15.85 -9.58 8.53
CA TYR A 348 14.67 -9.23 9.32
C TYR A 348 13.49 -10.13 8.96
N TRP A 349 13.23 -10.32 7.67
CA TRP A 349 12.19 -11.23 7.21
C TRP A 349 12.44 -12.67 7.69
N GLY A 350 13.69 -13.12 7.77
CA GLY A 350 14.07 -14.42 8.32
C GLY A 350 13.71 -14.63 9.80
N ARG A 351 13.29 -13.59 10.53
CA ARG A 351 12.80 -13.68 11.92
C ARG A 351 11.34 -14.15 12.00
N ASN A 352 10.60 -14.11 10.89
CA ASN A 352 9.20 -14.50 10.86
C ASN A 352 9.01 -15.99 11.17
N THR A 353 8.21 -16.28 12.18
CA THR A 353 7.88 -17.65 12.61
C THR A 353 6.41 -18.02 12.36
N ILE A 354 5.54 -17.03 12.21
CA ILE A 354 4.10 -17.23 11.97
C ILE A 354 3.84 -17.25 10.47
N ARG A 355 3.14 -18.29 10.03
CA ARG A 355 2.72 -18.57 8.64
C ARG A 355 1.23 -18.95 8.61
N PRO A 356 0.52 -18.82 7.49
CA PRO A 356 -0.83 -19.39 7.34
C PRO A 356 -0.89 -20.85 7.79
N SER A 357 0.04 -21.70 7.33
CA SER A 357 0.12 -23.12 7.70
C SER A 357 0.30 -23.38 9.20
N SER A 358 0.91 -22.43 9.93
CA SER A 358 1.15 -22.56 11.38
C SER A 358 -0.09 -22.29 12.24
N ILE A 359 -1.04 -21.51 11.72
CA ILE A 359 -2.30 -21.18 12.40
C ILE A 359 -3.41 -22.15 11.97
N LEU A 360 -3.35 -22.64 10.73
CA LEU A 360 -4.30 -23.57 10.13
C LEU A 360 -3.97 -25.03 10.48
N ILE A 361 -4.00 -25.38 11.76
CA ILE A 361 -3.91 -26.79 12.18
C ILE A 361 -5.21 -27.52 11.78
N PHE A 362 -5.14 -28.29 10.70
CA PHE A 362 -6.07 -29.34 10.23
C PHE A 362 -7.55 -29.20 10.63
N THR A 363 -8.33 -28.52 9.78
CA THR A 363 -9.71 -28.94 9.49
C THR A 363 -9.80 -29.33 8.01
N PRO A 364 -10.34 -30.51 7.66
CA PRO A 364 -10.37 -31.04 6.29
C PRO A 364 -11.39 -30.32 5.39
N VAL A 365 -11.64 -29.04 5.63
CA VAL A 365 -12.55 -28.17 4.86
C VAL A 365 -11.76 -27.13 4.05
N ALA A 366 -10.47 -26.96 4.30
CA ALA A 366 -9.61 -25.99 3.59
C ALA A 366 -9.43 -26.29 2.09
N THR A 367 -9.87 -27.45 1.60
CA THR A 367 -9.81 -27.82 0.17
C THR A 367 -10.90 -27.19 -0.70
N ILE A 368 -11.85 -26.43 -0.13
CA ILE A 368 -12.96 -25.85 -0.90
C ILE A 368 -12.60 -24.50 -1.56
N TYR A 369 -11.49 -23.87 -1.17
CA TYR A 369 -11.07 -22.56 -1.71
C TYR A 369 -9.94 -22.62 -2.75
N LEU A 370 -9.48 -23.82 -3.11
CA LEU A 370 -8.73 -24.03 -4.35
C LEU A 370 -9.76 -24.18 -5.48
N PRO A 371 -9.67 -23.41 -6.57
CA PRO A 371 -10.77 -23.24 -7.50
C PRO A 371 -11.24 -24.58 -8.08
N LEU A 372 -12.57 -24.78 -8.03
CA LEU A 372 -13.32 -25.59 -8.96
C LEU A 372 -13.16 -25.01 -10.38
N ILE A 373 -11.97 -25.15 -10.98
CA ILE A 373 -11.78 -25.08 -12.43
C ILE A 373 -10.80 -26.19 -12.82
N PHE A 374 -11.30 -27.41 -12.83
CA PHE A 374 -10.84 -28.44 -13.77
C PHE A 374 -12.09 -29.14 -14.27
N ASN A 375 -12.62 -28.65 -15.39
CA ASN A 375 -13.42 -29.45 -16.31
C ASN A 375 -13.14 -28.93 -17.71
N GLU A 376 -12.04 -29.40 -18.30
CA GLU A 376 -12.13 -29.91 -19.67
C GLU A 376 -12.30 -31.43 -19.56
N PRO A 377 -13.16 -32.03 -20.40
CA PRO A 377 -12.61 -32.46 -21.69
C PRO A 377 -13.54 -32.37 -22.92
N ALA A 378 -12.85 -32.37 -24.06
CA ALA A 378 -13.20 -32.97 -25.36
C ALA A 378 -13.84 -32.08 -26.43
N ALA A 379 -12.98 -31.67 -27.36
CA ALA A 379 -13.10 -31.83 -28.80
C ALA A 379 -14.48 -32.23 -29.36
N HIS A 380 -15.00 -31.39 -30.24
CA HIS A 380 -15.66 -31.87 -31.46
C HIS A 380 -15.24 -31.06 -32.68
N HIS A 381 -14.53 -31.73 -33.57
CA HIS A 381 -14.54 -31.45 -35.01
C HIS A 381 -15.97 -31.37 -35.54
N ARG A 382 -16.19 -30.45 -36.48
CA ARG A 382 -16.91 -30.59 -37.77
C ARG A 382 -16.80 -29.23 -38.49
N GLU A 383 -15.92 -29.20 -39.48
CA GLU A 383 -16.19 -29.09 -40.93
C GLU A 383 -16.28 -27.64 -41.41
#